data_AF-A0A4D7B6B4-F1
#
_entry.id   AF-A0A4D7B6B4-F1
#
_cell.length_a   1.000
_cell.length_b   1.000
_cell.length_c   1.000
_cell.angle_alpha   90.00
_cell.angle_beta   90.00
_cell.angle_gamma   90.00
#
_symmetry.space_group_name_H-M   'P 1'
#
loop_
_entity.id
_entity.type
_entity.pdbx_description
1 polymer ?
#
loop_
_entity_poly.entity_id
_entity_poly.type
_entity_poly.pdbx_seq_one_letter_code
_entity_poly.pdbx_strand_id
1 'polypeptide(L)'
;MVRAWSLYRGAGPRPFSREAFAEALRMAWAEAKARPVTPLAVLRQFIGVRVAESRDEVVEKLAHALRLEEMRAAAQARRGASSHAYARLYASRDFGRRVGLRNLLAAERGLAA
;
A
#
# COMPACT_ATOMS: atom_id res chain seq x y z
N MET A 1 9.89 -0.59 -16.64
CA MET A 1 9.36 -1.49 -17.70
C MET A 1 8.17 -2.33 -17.23
N VAL A 2 8.23 -3.01 -16.07
CA VAL A 2 7.11 -3.84 -15.56
C VAL A 2 5.80 -3.05 -15.34
N ARG A 3 5.86 -1.84 -14.76
CA ARG A 3 4.67 -0.96 -14.62
C ARG A 3 4.02 -0.61 -15.95
N ALA A 4 4.82 -0.30 -16.98
CA ALA A 4 4.30 0.00 -18.31
C ALA A 4 3.50 -1.19 -18.90
N TRP A 5 4.00 -2.41 -18.73
CA TRP A 5 3.27 -3.63 -19.11
C TRP A 5 1.99 -3.84 -18.29
N SER A 6 2.04 -3.58 -16.98
CA SER A 6 0.86 -3.66 -16.11
C SER A 6 -0.24 -2.69 -16.54
N LEU A 7 0.13 -1.42 -16.76
CA LEU A 7 -0.78 -0.38 -17.27
C LEU A 7 -1.36 -0.77 -18.64
N TYR A 8 -0.49 -1.27 -19.53
CA TYR A 8 -0.90 -1.69 -20.87
C TYR A 8 -1.96 -2.80 -20.85
N ARG A 9 -1.77 -3.81 -19.98
CA ARG A 9 -2.66 -4.98 -19.83
C ARG A 9 -3.92 -4.66 -19.01
N GLY A 10 -3.83 -3.73 -18.06
CA GLY A 10 -4.96 -3.28 -17.25
C GLY A 10 -6.02 -2.54 -18.05
N ALA A 11 -5.65 -1.94 -19.19
CA ALA A 11 -6.57 -1.28 -20.12
C ALA A 11 -7.49 -2.25 -20.90
N GLY A 12 -7.39 -3.56 -20.66
CA GLY A 12 -8.26 -4.59 -21.26
C GLY A 12 -7.57 -5.47 -22.31
N PRO A 13 -8.25 -6.53 -22.79
CA PRO A 13 -7.72 -7.42 -23.79
C PRO A 13 -7.69 -6.72 -25.16
N ARG A 14 -6.48 -6.41 -25.65
CA ARG A 14 -6.24 -5.85 -26.99
C ARG A 14 -4.98 -6.45 -27.62
N PRO A 15 -4.92 -6.54 -28.96
CA PRO A 15 -3.68 -6.86 -29.67
C PRO A 15 -2.56 -5.88 -29.28
N PHE A 16 -1.31 -6.30 -29.41
CA PHE A 16 -0.19 -5.41 -29.12
C PHE A 16 -0.16 -4.22 -30.08
N SER A 17 -0.17 -3.00 -29.54
CA SER A 17 0.11 -1.76 -30.29
C SER A 17 1.29 -1.02 -29.67
N ARG A 18 2.24 -0.64 -30.53
CA ARG A 18 3.43 0.13 -30.13
C ARG A 18 3.05 1.48 -29.51
N GLU A 19 2.07 2.17 -30.08
CA GLU A 19 1.62 3.48 -29.61
C GLU A 19 1.01 3.39 -28.23
N ALA A 20 0.10 2.43 -28.03
CA ALA A 20 -0.55 2.20 -26.75
C ALA A 20 0.43 1.75 -25.65
N PHE A 21 1.47 0.99 -26.02
CA PHE A 21 2.54 0.63 -25.08
C PHE A 21 3.46 1.82 -24.78
N ALA A 22 3.78 2.65 -25.77
CA ALA A 22 4.57 3.87 -25.59
C ALA A 22 3.87 4.87 -24.65
N GLU A 23 2.53 4.97 -24.74
CA GLU A 23 1.72 5.76 -23.81
C GLU A 23 1.88 5.26 -22.36
N ALA A 24 1.69 3.95 -22.16
CA ALA A 24 1.87 3.32 -20.86
C ALA A 24 3.31 3.47 -20.32
N LEU A 25 4.30 3.48 -21.20
CA LEU A 25 5.70 3.74 -20.84
C LEU A 25 5.91 5.18 -20.39
N ARG A 26 5.35 6.16 -21.10
CA ARG A 26 5.42 7.58 -20.74
C ARG A 26 4.76 7.84 -19.38
N MET A 27 3.59 7.25 -19.14
CA MET A 27 2.92 7.30 -17.84
C MET A 27 3.78 6.68 -16.73
N ALA A 28 4.29 5.46 -16.94
CA ALA A 28 5.13 4.79 -15.95
C ALA A 28 6.43 5.56 -15.65
N TRP A 29 6.98 6.25 -16.65
CA TRP A 29 8.17 7.09 -16.48
C TRP A 29 7.86 8.37 -15.71
N ALA A 30 6.75 9.03 -16.00
CA ALA A 30 6.29 10.19 -15.24
C ALA A 30 6.05 9.83 -13.77
N GLU A 31 5.40 8.69 -13.51
CA GLU A 31 5.23 8.14 -12.15
C GLU A 31 6.57 7.90 -11.44
N ALA A 32 7.58 7.39 -12.15
CA ALA A 32 8.88 7.08 -11.56
C ALA A 32 9.70 8.34 -11.24
N LYS A 33 9.65 9.37 -12.10
CA LYS A 33 10.37 10.64 -11.89
C LYS A 33 9.89 11.41 -10.67
N ALA A 34 8.61 11.33 -10.34
CA ALA A 34 8.01 12.09 -9.27
C ALA A 34 8.16 11.47 -7.87
N ARG A 35 8.88 10.35 -7.71
CA ARG A 35 8.83 9.55 -6.47
C ARG A 35 10.14 9.56 -5.67
N PRO A 36 10.11 9.98 -4.40
CA PRO A 36 10.96 9.41 -3.36
C PRO A 36 10.51 7.98 -3.05
N VAL A 37 11.45 7.05 -2.93
CA VAL A 37 11.17 5.61 -2.87
C VAL A 37 11.18 5.13 -1.42
N THR A 38 10.00 4.96 -0.81
CA THR A 38 9.91 4.08 0.36
C THR A 38 10.31 2.68 -0.08
N PRO A 39 11.29 2.03 0.58
CA PRO A 39 11.78 0.74 0.12
C PRO A 39 10.65 -0.30 0.04
N LEU A 40 10.55 -1.01 -1.08
CA LEU A 40 9.52 -2.02 -1.33
C LEU A 40 9.48 -3.10 -0.23
N ALA A 41 10.63 -3.44 0.35
CA ALA A 41 10.72 -4.39 1.45
C ALA A 41 9.92 -3.93 2.68
N VAL A 42 9.96 -2.63 2.99
CA VAL A 42 9.20 -2.04 4.09
C VAL A 42 7.71 -2.09 3.78
N LEU A 43 7.29 -1.68 2.59
CA LEU A 43 5.87 -1.73 2.20
C LEU A 43 5.31 -3.16 2.29
N ARG A 44 6.08 -4.15 1.81
CA ARG A 44 5.70 -5.58 1.85
C ARG A 44 5.52 -6.14 3.26
N GLN A 45 6.21 -5.60 4.26
CA GLN A 45 6.05 -6.00 5.65
C GLN A 45 4.65 -5.66 6.19
N PHE A 46 4.06 -4.57 5.70
CA PHE A 46 2.77 -4.08 6.18
C PHE A 46 1.61 -4.48 5.27
N ILE A 47 1.79 -4.40 3.95
CA ILE A 47 0.77 -4.67 2.95
C ILE A 47 1.34 -5.47 1.77
N GLY A 48 0.51 -6.31 1.15
CA GLY A 48 0.90 -7.09 -0.02
C GLY A 48 1.08 -6.21 -1.27
N VAL A 49 2.26 -5.59 -1.42
CA VAL A 49 2.61 -4.71 -2.55
C VAL A 49 3.40 -5.48 -3.61
N ARG A 50 2.91 -5.39 -4.85
CA ARG A 50 3.59 -5.93 -6.04
C ARG A 50 4.53 -4.88 -6.63
N VAL A 51 5.58 -5.33 -7.31
CA VAL A 51 6.63 -4.47 -7.90
C VAL A 51 6.08 -3.44 -8.89
N ALA A 52 4.94 -3.75 -9.52
CA ALA A 52 4.33 -2.94 -10.57
C ALA A 52 3.18 -2.06 -10.07
N GLU A 53 2.98 -1.91 -8.77
CA GLU A 53 1.88 -1.09 -8.24
C GLU A 53 2.22 0.40 -8.31
N SER A 54 1.23 1.24 -8.63
CA SER A 54 1.38 2.69 -8.50
C SER A 54 1.36 3.08 -7.03
N ARG A 55 1.85 4.30 -6.77
CA ARG A 55 1.78 4.92 -5.48
C ARG A 55 0.34 5.11 -5.03
N ASP A 56 -0.58 5.48 -5.91
CA ASP A 56 -1.99 5.63 -5.56
C ASP A 56 -2.57 4.28 -5.12
N GLU A 57 -2.28 3.20 -5.85
CA GLU A 57 -2.66 1.83 -5.45
C GLU A 57 -2.06 1.46 -4.08
N VAL A 58 -0.80 1.82 -3.83
CA VAL A 58 -0.12 1.60 -2.53
C VAL A 58 -0.78 2.43 -1.42
N VAL A 59 -1.07 3.71 -1.66
CA VAL A 59 -1.73 4.62 -0.72
C VAL A 59 -3.13 4.14 -0.38
N GLU A 60 -3.91 3.70 -1.38
CA GLU A 60 -5.22 3.10 -1.19
C GLU A 60 -5.14 1.84 -0.33
N LYS A 61 -4.19 0.94 -0.62
CA LYS A 61 -3.96 -0.27 0.18
C LYS A 61 -3.54 0.04 1.61
N LEU A 62 -2.63 1.00 1.80
CA LEU A 62 -2.20 1.45 3.14
C LEU A 62 -3.38 2.03 3.92
N ALA A 63 -4.20 2.88 3.27
CA ALA A 63 -5.37 3.47 3.88
C ALA A 63 -6.43 2.40 4.24
N HIS A 64 -6.65 1.44 3.34
CA HIS A 64 -7.57 0.33 3.59
C HIS A 64 -7.08 -0.57 4.74
N ALA A 65 -5.79 -0.94 4.74
CA ALA A 65 -5.19 -1.72 5.82
C ALA A 65 -5.29 -0.99 7.17
N LEU A 66 -4.97 0.31 7.20
CA LEU A 66 -5.10 1.12 8.41
C LEU A 66 -6.54 1.11 8.94
N ARG A 67 -7.53 1.30 8.06
CA ARG A 67 -8.96 1.26 8.44
C ARG A 67 -9.35 -0.09 9.04
N LEU A 68 -8.91 -1.20 8.46
CA LEU A 68 -9.19 -2.54 9.00
C LEU A 68 -8.58 -2.73 10.39
N GLU A 69 -7.34 -2.28 10.63
CA GLU A 69 -6.72 -2.38 11.96
C GLU A 69 -7.38 -1.45 12.98
N GLU A 70 -7.85 -0.27 12.57
CA GLU A 70 -8.62 0.63 13.43
C GLU A 70 -9.97 0.01 13.81
N MET A 71 -10.67 -0.62 12.87
CA MET A 71 -11.92 -1.35 13.14
C MET A 71 -11.69 -2.52 14.11
N ARG A 72 -10.63 -3.32 13.92
CA ARG A 72 -10.28 -4.43 14.81
C ARG A 72 -9.98 -3.94 16.23
N ALA A 73 -9.20 -2.87 16.35
CA ALA A 73 -8.89 -2.30 17.65
C ALA A 73 -10.12 -1.75 18.37
N ALA A 74 -11.05 -1.10 17.63
CA ALA A 74 -12.32 -0.65 18.19
C ALA A 74 -13.20 -1.82 18.66
N ALA A 75 -13.25 -2.91 17.88
CA ALA A 75 -13.97 -4.12 18.26
C ALA A 75 -13.37 -4.78 19.52
N GLN A 76 -12.04 -4.81 19.62
CA GLN A 76 -11.34 -5.32 20.80
C GLN A 76 -11.60 -4.46 22.04
N ALA A 77 -11.55 -3.13 21.89
CA ALA A 77 -11.84 -2.21 22.99
C ALA A 77 -13.26 -2.42 23.56
N ARG A 78 -14.25 -2.66 22.69
CA ARG A 78 -15.63 -2.97 23.11
C ARG A 78 -15.77 -4.29 23.86
N ARG A 79 -14.93 -5.29 23.57
CA ARG A 79 -14.95 -6.61 24.22
C ARG A 79 -14.25 -6.62 25.59
N GLY A 80 -13.53 -5.56 25.94
CA GLY A 80 -12.77 -5.47 27.19
C GLY A 80 -11.38 -6.12 27.11
N ALA A 81 -10.51 -5.75 28.05
CA ALA A 81 -9.14 -6.28 28.10
C ALA A 81 -9.15 -7.74 28.60
N SER A 82 -8.60 -8.65 27.81
CA SER A 82 -8.38 -10.03 28.26
C SER A 82 -7.22 -10.07 29.25
N SER A 83 -7.38 -10.77 30.38
CA SER A 83 -6.32 -10.99 31.37
C SER A 83 -5.20 -11.90 30.85
N HIS A 84 -5.45 -12.62 29.76
CA HIS A 84 -4.54 -13.58 29.17
C HIS A 84 -3.29 -12.90 28.58
N ALA A 85 -2.09 -13.37 28.95
CA ALA A 85 -0.82 -12.84 28.47
C ALA A 85 -0.69 -12.78 26.93
N TYR A 86 -1.14 -13.82 26.21
CA TYR A 86 -1.15 -13.82 24.74
C TYR A 86 -2.02 -12.72 24.14
N ALA A 87 -3.21 -12.45 24.70
CA ALA A 87 -4.07 -11.39 24.21
C ALA A 87 -3.42 -10.00 24.33
N ARG A 88 -2.63 -9.78 25.40
CA ARG A 88 -1.84 -8.55 25.57
C ARG A 88 -0.70 -8.43 24.56
N LEU A 89 -0.01 -9.53 24.26
CA LEU A 89 1.05 -9.56 23.23
C LEU A 89 0.50 -9.24 21.83
N TYR A 90 -0.62 -9.86 21.44
CA TYR A 90 -1.28 -9.55 20.16
C TYR A 90 -1.75 -8.09 20.10
N ALA A 91 -2.34 -7.56 21.17
CA ALA A 91 -2.75 -6.16 21.25
C ALA A 91 -1.58 -5.17 21.06
N SER A 92 -0.41 -5.47 21.63
CA SER A 92 0.81 -4.68 21.45
C SER A 92 1.33 -4.74 20.00
N ARG A 93 1.33 -5.93 19.40
CA ARG A 93 1.71 -6.11 17.99
C ARG A 93 0.77 -5.36 17.04
N ASP A 94 -0.53 -5.42 17.28
CA ASP A 94 -1.54 -4.72 16.49
C ASP A 94 -1.41 -3.20 16.64
N PHE A 95 -1.07 -2.72 17.85
CA PHE A 95 -0.73 -1.32 18.08
C PHE A 95 0.47 -0.87 17.24
N GLY A 96 1.58 -1.62 17.30
CA GLY A 96 2.78 -1.31 16.52
C GLY A 96 2.53 -1.35 15.02
N ARG A 97 1.75 -2.33 14.53
CA ARG A 97 1.33 -2.43 13.13
C ARG A 97 0.52 -1.21 12.69
N ARG A 98 -0.45 -0.77 13.49
CA ARG A 98 -1.28 0.41 13.19
C ARG A 98 -0.48 1.71 13.16
N VAL A 99 0.42 1.91 14.13
CA VAL A 99 1.33 3.07 14.13
C VAL A 99 2.22 3.05 12.90
N GLY A 100 2.80 1.90 12.55
CA GLY A 100 3.61 1.74 11.33
C GLY A 100 2.83 2.06 10.06
N LEU A 101 1.60 1.54 9.92
CA LEU A 101 0.71 1.85 8.79
C LEU A 101 0.39 3.35 8.70
N ARG A 102 0.13 4.01 9.83
CA ARG A 102 -0.16 5.45 9.88
C ARG A 102 1.05 6.29 9.46
N ASN A 103 2.23 5.96 9.96
CA ASN A 103 3.47 6.67 9.62
C ASN A 103 3.84 6.47 8.15
N LEU A 104 3.70 5.24 7.62
CA LEU A 104 3.91 4.95 6.20
C LEU A 104 2.92 5.70 5.32
N LEU A 105 1.63 5.72 5.69
CA LEU A 105 0.62 6.47 4.94
C LEU A 105 0.89 7.98 4.96
N ALA A 106 1.34 8.52 6.10
CA ALA A 106 1.72 9.92 6.23
C ALA A 106 2.94 10.26 5.35
N ALA A 107 3.98 9.41 5.36
CA ALA A 107 5.13 9.57 4.46
C ALA A 107 4.69 9.50 2.99
N GLU A 108 3.93 8.48 2.62
CA GLU A 108 3.41 8.29 1.25
C GLU A 108 2.39 9.35 0.83
N ARG A 109 1.85 10.19 1.73
CA ARG A 109 0.99 11.34 1.38
C ARG A 109 1.76 12.66 1.40
N GLY A 110 2.64 12.87 2.37
CA GLY A 110 3.45 14.08 2.50
C GLY A 110 4.42 14.28 1.35
N LEU A 111 4.86 13.20 0.72
CA LEU A 111 5.64 13.22 -0.51
C LEU A 111 4.82 13.60 -1.77
N ALA A 112 3.51 13.90 -1.63
CA ALA A 112 2.63 14.33 -2.73
C ALA A 112 2.35 15.84 -2.68
N ALA A 113 2.81 16.53 -1.63
CA ALA A 113 2.81 17.98 -1.50
C ALA A 113 4.11 18.55 -2.09
#